data_AF-A0A060C1S8-F1
#
_entry.id   AF-A0A060C1S8-F1
#
_cell.length_a   1.000
_cell.length_b   1.000
_cell.length_c   1.000
_cell.angle_alpha   90.00
_cell.angle_beta   90.00
_cell.angle_gamma   90.00
#
_symmetry.space_group_name_H-M   'P 1'
#
loop_
_entity.id
_entity.type
_entity.pdbx_description
1 polymer ?
#
loop_
_entity_poly.entity_id
_entity_poly.type
_entity_poly.pdbx_seq_one_letter_code
_entity_poly.pdbx_strand_id
1 'polypeptide(L)'
;LPLPFTYPPISAVLFTPLAEMSFPLAAALLAVTSLTCLVFTCAVTAWRLETDRWRVVQFAAVAVVLGTLTEPVRETLSFGQVNLLLMALVVADCLLVRTPWPRGVLIGLAAAIKLTPAVFVLFFLAHRQWRPVCAAAA
;
A
#
# COMPACT_ATOMS: atom_id res chain seq x y z
N LEU A 1 -2.40 9.23 26.13
CA LEU A 1 -0.97 9.45 25.79
C LEU A 1 -0.85 9.49 24.27
N PRO A 2 -0.08 10.43 23.68
CA PRO A 2 0.20 10.39 22.24
C PRO A 2 0.95 9.09 21.90
N LEU A 3 0.61 8.47 20.78
CA LEU A 3 1.32 7.28 20.30
C LEU A 3 2.75 7.67 19.87
N PRO A 4 3.76 6.81 20.12
CA PRO A 4 5.12 7.09 19.68
C PRO A 4 5.23 7.09 18.16
N PHE A 5 6.11 7.93 17.61
CA PHE A 5 6.40 7.94 16.18
C PHE A 5 7.21 6.69 15.81
N THR A 6 6.59 5.76 15.08
CA THR A 6 7.19 4.46 14.72
C THR A 6 7.73 4.41 13.29
N TYR A 7 7.80 5.55 12.60
CA TYR A 7 8.27 5.60 11.21
C TYR A 7 9.74 6.03 11.14
N PRO A 8 10.49 5.63 10.09
CA PRO A 8 11.84 6.12 9.84
C PRO A 8 11.85 7.64 9.60
N PRO A 9 13.02 8.31 9.77
CA PRO A 9 13.13 9.77 9.64
C PRO A 9 12.63 10.35 8.31
N ILE A 10 12.79 9.61 7.21
CA ILE A 10 12.32 10.03 5.88
C ILE A 10 10.80 10.27 5.86
N SER A 11 10.04 9.48 6.63
CA SER A 11 8.59 9.61 6.69
C SER A 11 8.16 10.92 7.37
N ALA A 12 8.94 11.42 8.33
CA ALA A 12 8.67 12.72 8.95
C ALA A 12 8.76 13.85 7.92
N VAL A 13 9.76 13.81 7.03
CA VAL A 13 9.92 14.77 5.94
C VAL A 13 8.74 14.66 4.95
N LEU A 14 8.38 13.44 4.56
CA LEU A 14 7.26 13.21 3.63
C LEU A 14 5.90 13.64 4.20
N PHE A 15 5.72 13.59 5.51
CA PHE A 15 4.48 14.01 6.18
C PHE A 15 4.44 15.49 6.55
N THR A 16 5.55 16.23 6.35
CA THR A 16 5.61 17.67 6.65
C THR A 16 4.49 18.47 5.94
N PRO A 17 4.19 18.25 4.64
CA PRO A 17 3.09 18.97 3.99
C PRO A 17 1.72 18.72 4.62
N LEU A 18 1.47 17.52 5.16
CA LEU A 18 0.22 17.21 5.86
C LEU A 18 0.17 17.88 7.24
N ALA A 19 1.31 18.04 7.90
CA ALA A 19 1.40 18.68 9.21
C ALA A 19 1.09 20.19 9.15
N GLU A 20 1.35 20.84 8.02
CA GLU A 20 1.02 22.25 7.77
C GLU A 20 -0.48 22.47 7.46
N MET A 21 -1.23 21.41 7.15
CA MET A 21 -2.66 21.50 6.85
C MET A 21 -3.51 21.55 8.13
N SER A 22 -4.75 22.01 8.01
CA SER A 22 -5.72 21.85 9.09
C SER A 22 -6.01 20.35 9.32
N PHE A 23 -6.17 19.97 10.59
CA PHE A 23 -6.41 18.57 10.96
C PHE A 23 -7.57 17.90 10.18
N PRO A 24 -8.75 18.54 10.01
CA PRO A 24 -9.84 17.92 9.25
C PRO A 24 -9.48 17.67 7.78
N LEU A 25 -8.72 18.58 7.16
CA LEU A 25 -8.30 18.45 5.77
C LEU A 25 -7.29 17.31 5.61
N ALA A 26 -6.26 17.26 6.47
CA ALA A 26 -5.27 16.18 6.46
C ALA A 26 -5.92 14.81 6.70
N ALA A 27 -6.83 14.73 7.68
CA ALA A 27 -7.57 13.50 7.98
C ALA A 27 -8.46 13.05 6.80
N ALA A 28 -9.19 13.98 6.17
CA ALA A 28 -10.03 13.67 5.02
C ALA A 28 -9.19 13.19 3.81
N LEU A 29 -8.07 13.86 3.53
CA LEU A 29 -7.15 13.45 2.46
C LEU A 29 -6.61 12.05 2.71
N LEU A 30 -6.10 11.76 3.91
CA LEU A 30 -5.60 10.44 4.27
C LEU A 30 -6.67 9.35 4.19
N ALA A 31 -7.90 9.63 4.64
CA ALA A 31 -9.01 8.69 4.55
C ALA A 31 -9.37 8.39 3.09
N VAL A 32 -9.51 9.42 2.24
CA VAL A 32 -9.81 9.25 0.82
C VAL A 32 -8.70 8.47 0.13
N THR A 33 -7.43 8.86 0.32
CA THR A 33 -6.28 8.15 -0.23
C THR A 33 -6.26 6.68 0.22
N SER A 34 -6.49 6.42 1.50
CA SER A 34 -6.52 5.05 2.05
C SER A 34 -7.61 4.19 1.42
N LEU A 35 -8.82 4.73 1.29
CA LEU A 35 -9.94 4.02 0.65
C LEU A 35 -9.68 3.78 -0.84
N THR A 36 -9.14 4.75 -1.57
CA THR A 36 -8.73 4.58 -2.96
C THR A 36 -7.66 3.49 -3.10
N CYS A 37 -6.67 3.46 -2.19
CA CYS A 37 -5.63 2.44 -2.18
C CYS A 37 -6.16 1.04 -1.86
N LEU A 38 -7.16 0.94 -0.96
CA LEU A 38 -7.85 -0.32 -0.69
C LEU A 38 -8.59 -0.82 -1.94
N VAL A 39 -9.37 0.05 -2.60
CA VAL A 39 -10.07 -0.29 -3.85
C VAL A 39 -9.08 -0.75 -4.92
N PHE A 40 -7.99 0.00 -5.13
CA PHE A 40 -6.93 -0.36 -6.06
C PHE A 40 -6.33 -1.74 -5.74
N THR A 41 -5.98 -1.97 -4.48
CA THR A 41 -5.40 -3.24 -4.02
C THR A 41 -6.32 -4.42 -4.30
N CYS A 42 -7.60 -4.30 -3.94
CA CYS A 42 -8.61 -5.33 -4.18
C CYS A 42 -8.83 -5.56 -5.68
N ALA A 43 -8.93 -4.49 -6.48
CA ALA A 43 -9.14 -4.58 -7.92
C ALA A 43 -7.98 -5.25 -8.65
N VAL A 44 -6.73 -4.85 -8.36
CA VAL A 44 -5.54 -5.46 -8.97
C VAL A 44 -5.40 -6.92 -8.57
N THR A 45 -5.65 -7.24 -7.29
CA THR A 45 -5.61 -8.62 -6.80
C THR A 45 -6.68 -9.48 -7.48
N ALA A 46 -7.91 -8.98 -7.57
CA ALA A 46 -9.01 -9.69 -8.25
C ALA A 46 -8.71 -9.91 -9.74
N TRP A 47 -8.19 -8.90 -10.43
CA TRP A 47 -7.81 -8.99 -11.84
C TRP A 47 -6.66 -9.98 -12.08
N ARG A 48 -5.83 -10.25 -11.07
CA ARG A 48 -4.80 -11.28 -11.16
C ARG A 48 -5.34 -12.70 -11.03
N LEU A 49 -6.48 -12.86 -10.36
CA LEU A 49 -7.13 -14.16 -10.10
C LEU A 49 -8.19 -14.51 -11.15
N GLU A 50 -8.81 -13.50 -11.78
CA GLU A 50 -9.91 -13.69 -12.71
C GLU A 50 -9.73 -12.86 -13.99
N THR A 51 -10.21 -13.39 -15.11
CA THR A 51 -10.13 -12.72 -16.43
C THR A 51 -11.46 -12.11 -16.86
N ASP A 52 -12.57 -12.62 -16.34
CA ASP A 52 -13.89 -12.06 -16.61
C ASP A 52 -14.08 -10.73 -15.86
N ARG A 53 -14.33 -9.66 -16.61
CA ARG A 53 -14.41 -8.30 -16.07
C ARG A 53 -15.50 -8.14 -15.02
N TRP A 54 -16.64 -8.81 -15.20
CA TRP A 54 -17.74 -8.71 -14.27
C TRP A 54 -17.41 -9.38 -12.94
N ARG A 55 -16.84 -10.59 -12.98
CA ARG A 55 -16.35 -11.28 -11.78
C ARG A 55 -15.27 -10.49 -11.05
N VAL A 56 -14.33 -9.88 -11.78
CA VAL A 56 -13.30 -9.02 -11.16
C VAL A 56 -13.94 -7.88 -10.37
N VAL A 57 -14.93 -7.19 -10.94
CA VAL A 57 -15.63 -6.09 -10.24
C VAL A 57 -16.39 -6.62 -9.02
N GLN A 58 -17.08 -7.76 -9.14
CA GLN A 58 -17.81 -8.36 -8.03
C GLN A 58 -16.87 -8.77 -6.88
N PHE A 59 -15.78 -9.49 -7.19
CA PHE A 59 -14.79 -9.88 -6.19
C PHE A 59 -14.12 -8.69 -5.53
N ALA A 60 -13.72 -7.68 -6.32
CA ALA A 60 -13.11 -6.47 -5.78
C ALA A 60 -14.09 -5.71 -4.87
N ALA A 61 -15.35 -5.55 -5.27
CA ALA A 61 -16.36 -4.88 -4.48
C ALA A 61 -16.60 -5.58 -3.13
N VAL A 62 -16.76 -6.91 -3.15
CA VAL A 62 -16.90 -7.72 -1.93
C VAL A 62 -15.65 -7.60 -1.06
N ALA A 63 -14.46 -7.72 -1.65
CA ALA A 63 -13.20 -7.62 -0.92
C ALA A 63 -12.98 -6.24 -0.27
N VAL A 64 -13.41 -5.15 -0.93
CA VAL A 64 -13.36 -3.80 -0.34
C VAL A 64 -14.29 -3.71 0.87
N VAL A 65 -15.54 -4.16 0.73
CA VAL A 65 -16.51 -4.14 1.84
C VAL A 65 -16.03 -4.98 3.01
N LEU A 66 -15.56 -6.21 2.75
CA LEU A 66 -15.02 -7.05 3.82
C LEU A 66 -13.73 -6.44 4.40
N GLY A 67 -12.89 -5.84 3.56
CA GLY A 67 -11.66 -5.15 3.95
C GLY A 67 -11.91 -4.05 4.97
N THR A 68 -12.92 -3.19 4.76
CA THR A 68 -13.27 -2.12 5.71
C THR A 68 -13.79 -2.65 7.06
N LEU A 69 -14.26 -3.90 7.11
CA LEU A 69 -14.64 -4.60 8.33
C LEU A 69 -13.48 -5.30 9.03
N THR A 70 -12.28 -5.29 8.46
CA THR A 70 -11.09 -5.83 9.14
C THR A 70 -10.50 -4.82 10.10
N GLU A 71 -9.97 -5.29 11.22
CA GLU A 71 -9.27 -4.46 12.20
C GLU A 71 -8.13 -3.62 11.58
N PRO A 72 -7.23 -4.18 10.73
CA PRO A 72 -6.11 -3.40 10.19
C PRO A 72 -6.54 -2.20 9.35
N VAL A 73 -7.62 -2.32 8.58
CA VAL A 73 -8.15 -1.21 7.78
C VAL A 73 -8.80 -0.17 8.68
N ARG A 74 -9.60 -0.59 9.67
CA ARG A 74 -10.21 0.33 10.62
C ARG A 74 -9.16 1.12 11.40
N GLU A 75 -8.14 0.45 11.95
CA GLU A 75 -7.06 1.14 12.66
C GLU A 75 -6.29 2.11 11.75
N THR A 76 -6.04 1.72 10.49
CA THR A 76 -5.40 2.60 9.52
C THR A 76 -6.20 3.88 9.32
N LEU A 77 -7.52 3.78 9.18
CA LEU A 77 -8.40 4.94 9.01
C LEU A 77 -8.54 5.77 10.30
N SER A 78 -8.72 5.11 11.45
CA SER A 78 -8.90 5.78 12.76
C SER A 78 -7.65 6.54 13.21
N PHE A 79 -6.47 6.00 12.94
CA PHE A 79 -5.19 6.62 13.30
C PHE A 79 -4.55 7.43 12.16
N GLY A 80 -5.17 7.48 10.98
CA GLY A 80 -4.62 8.18 9.80
C GLY A 80 -3.28 7.59 9.32
N GLN A 81 -3.10 6.27 9.39
CA GLN A 81 -1.86 5.62 8.95
C GLN A 81 -1.81 5.50 7.42
N VAL A 82 -0.61 5.37 6.88
CA VAL A 82 -0.38 5.21 5.43
C VAL A 82 -0.30 3.74 4.99
N ASN A 83 -0.62 2.78 5.85
CA ASN A 83 -0.41 1.35 5.57
C ASN A 83 -1.09 0.88 4.28
N LEU A 84 -2.28 1.40 3.97
CA LEU A 84 -3.01 1.05 2.75
C LEU A 84 -2.34 1.61 1.50
N LEU A 85 -1.73 2.79 1.57
CA LEU A 85 -0.88 3.32 0.50
C LEU A 85 0.33 2.41 0.27
N LEU A 86 1.02 2.01 1.35
CA LEU A 86 2.17 1.10 1.26
C LEU A 86 1.78 -0.26 0.68
N MET A 87 0.62 -0.81 1.08
CA MET A 87 0.10 -2.04 0.51
C MET A 87 -0.20 -1.90 -0.99
N ALA A 88 -0.79 -0.77 -1.41
CA ALA A 88 -1.05 -0.51 -2.82
C ALA A 88 0.25 -0.44 -3.64
N LEU A 89 1.32 0.15 -3.09
CA LEU A 89 2.65 0.15 -3.73
C LEU A 89 3.19 -1.26 -3.89
N VAL A 90 3.13 -2.09 -2.83
CA VAL A 90 3.55 -3.50 -2.87
C VAL A 90 2.76 -4.29 -3.92
N VAL A 91 1.44 -4.13 -3.94
CA VAL A 91 0.55 -4.82 -4.90
C VAL A 91 0.84 -4.36 -6.33
N ALA A 92 1.07 -3.06 -6.53
CA ALA A 92 1.46 -2.53 -7.84
C ALA A 92 2.77 -3.15 -8.34
N ASP A 93 3.75 -3.32 -7.45
CA ASP A 93 5.06 -3.87 -7.80
C ASP A 93 5.01 -5.37 -8.11
N CYS A 94 4.22 -6.12 -7.34
CA CYS A 94 4.15 -7.57 -7.43
C CYS A 94 3.18 -8.06 -8.53
N LEU A 95 2.02 -7.41 -8.67
CA LEU A 95 0.87 -8.01 -9.37
C LEU A 95 0.53 -7.34 -10.70
N LEU A 96 0.98 -6.11 -10.97
CA LEU A 96 0.75 -5.49 -12.28
C LEU A 96 1.50 -6.25 -13.38
N VAL A 97 0.80 -6.50 -14.49
CA VAL A 97 1.35 -7.25 -15.64
C VAL A 97 2.50 -6.49 -16.28
N ARG A 98 2.36 -5.18 -16.41
CA ARG A 98 3.38 -4.28 -16.95
C ARG A 98 3.53 -3.09 -16.01
N THR A 99 4.76 -2.75 -15.69
CA THR A 99 5.11 -1.61 -14.86
C THR A 99 6.01 -0.67 -15.67
N PRO A 100 5.81 0.66 -15.58
CA PRO A 100 6.72 1.63 -16.18
C PRO A 100 8.01 1.80 -15.36
N TRP A 101 8.05 1.25 -14.14
CA TRP A 101 9.23 1.18 -13.28
C TRP A 101 9.82 -0.24 -13.23
N PRO A 102 11.11 -0.40 -12.87
CA PRO A 102 11.68 -1.70 -12.53
C PRO A 102 10.96 -2.29 -11.32
N ARG A 103 10.56 -3.56 -11.39
CA ARG A 103 9.98 -4.26 -10.24
C ARG A 103 10.92 -4.22 -9.05
N GLY A 104 10.38 -4.13 -7.83
CA GLY A 104 11.11 -4.07 -6.57
C GLY A 104 11.29 -2.65 -6.03
N VAL A 105 11.30 -1.64 -6.91
CA VAL A 105 11.51 -0.24 -6.52
C VAL A 105 10.41 0.28 -5.59
N LEU A 106 9.14 -0.10 -5.85
CA LEU A 106 8.05 0.38 -5.01
C LEU A 106 8.03 -0.31 -3.64
N ILE A 107 8.43 -1.58 -3.57
CA ILE A 107 8.65 -2.26 -2.28
C ILE A 107 9.78 -1.57 -1.50
N GLY A 108 10.90 -1.25 -2.16
CA GLY A 108 12.02 -0.53 -1.55
C GLY A 108 11.60 0.85 -1.01
N LEU A 109 10.85 1.62 -1.82
CA LEU A 109 10.27 2.89 -1.40
C LEU A 109 9.33 2.72 -0.19
N ALA A 110 8.45 1.72 -0.23
CA ALA A 110 7.52 1.45 0.86
C ALA A 110 8.28 1.04 2.14
N ALA A 111 9.34 0.24 2.01
CA ALA A 111 10.21 -0.19 3.10
C ALA A 111 10.95 0.99 3.75
N ALA A 112 11.39 1.97 2.94
CA ALA A 112 12.00 3.21 3.43
C ALA A 112 11.01 4.04 4.26
N ILE A 113 9.72 4.04 3.89
CA ILE A 113 8.67 4.74 4.64
C ILE A 113 8.25 3.95 5.90
N LYS A 114 8.20 2.62 5.84
CA LYS A 114 7.91 1.74 6.98
C LYS A 114 8.53 0.38 6.71
N LEU A 115 9.24 -0.19 7.67
CA LEU A 115 9.98 -1.43 7.45
C LEU A 115 9.08 -2.63 7.06
N THR A 116 7.82 -2.65 7.49
CA THR A 116 6.89 -3.79 7.31
C THR A 116 6.82 -4.30 5.85
N PRO A 117 6.64 -3.45 4.82
CA PRO A 117 6.75 -3.81 3.41
C PRO A 117 7.98 -4.61 2.96
N ALA A 118 9.13 -4.51 3.65
CA ALA A 118 10.36 -5.19 3.24
C ALA A 118 10.21 -6.71 3.15
N VAL A 119 9.28 -7.30 3.92
CA VAL A 119 8.96 -8.73 3.85
C VAL A 119 8.51 -9.17 2.46
N PHE A 120 7.90 -8.27 1.67
CA PHE A 120 7.43 -8.61 0.33
C PHE A 120 8.56 -8.74 -0.70
N VAL A 121 9.80 -8.38 -0.38
CA VAL A 121 10.97 -8.76 -1.21
C VAL A 121 11.05 -10.30 -1.33
N LEU A 122 10.59 -11.04 -0.31
CA LEU A 122 10.52 -12.50 -0.35
C LEU A 122 9.61 -13.03 -1.46
N PHE A 123 8.63 -12.26 -1.93
CA PHE A 123 7.80 -12.62 -3.09
C PHE A 123 8.67 -12.85 -4.34
N PHE A 124 9.59 -11.93 -4.63
CA PHE A 124 10.50 -12.05 -5.76
C PHE A 124 11.57 -13.12 -5.54
N LEU A 125 12.06 -13.24 -4.32
CA LEU A 125 13.03 -14.28 -3.96
C LEU A 125 12.44 -15.69 -4.16
N ALA A 126 11.19 -15.91 -3.75
CA ALA A 126 10.48 -17.17 -3.96
C ALA A 126 10.31 -17.50 -5.45
N HIS A 127 10.14 -16.48 -6.30
CA HIS A 127 10.12 -16.62 -7.75
C HIS A 127 11.51 -16.61 -8.41
N ARG A 128 12.60 -16.63 -7.62
CA ARG A 128 14.01 -16.58 -8.05
C ARG A 128 14.33 -15.37 -8.94
N GLN A 129 13.61 -14.27 -8.74
CA GLN A 129 13.81 -13.01 -9.47
C GLN A 129 14.78 -12.12 -8.71
N TRP A 130 16.07 -12.17 -9.07
CA TRP A 130 17.12 -11.42 -8.36
C TRP A 130 17.16 -9.92 -8.71
N ARG A 131 16.84 -9.56 -9.95
CA ARG A 131 16.80 -8.14 -10.39
C ARG A 131 15.90 -7.28 -9.49
N PRO A 132 14.63 -7.64 -9.23
CA PRO A 132 13.78 -6.85 -8.35
C PRO A 132 14.21 -6.88 -6.88
N VAL A 133 14.86 -7.97 -6.42
CA VAL A 133 15.44 -7.99 -5.06
C VAL A 133 16.54 -6.94 -4.93
N CYS A 134 17.45 -6.85 -5.90
CA CYS A 134 18.48 -5.80 -5.91
C CYS A 134 17.87 -4.41 -6.05
N ALA A 135 16.86 -4.24 -6.92
CA ALA A 135 16.19 -2.95 -7.11
C ALA A 135 15.46 -2.46 -5.87
N ALA A 136 14.94 -3.36 -5.04
CA ALA A 136 14.33 -3.02 -3.75
C ALA A 136 15.35 -2.61 -2.68
N ALA A 137 16.62 -3.01 -2.85
CA ALA A 137 17.71 -2.76 -1.91
C ALA A 137 18.64 -1.61 -2.34
N ALA A 138 18.40 -1.03 -3.52
CA ALA A 138 19.15 0.10 -4.09
C ALA A 138 18.59 1.43 -3.58
#